data_AF-A0A8T5NYV4-F1
#
_entry.id   AF-A0A8T5NYV4-F1
#
_cell.length_a   1.000
_cell.length_b   1.000
_cell.length_c   1.000
_cell.angle_alpha   90.00
_cell.angle_beta   90.00
_cell.angle_gamma   90.00
#
_symmetry.space_group_name_H-M   'P 1'
#
loop_
_entity.id
_entity.type
_entity.pdbx_description
1 polymer ?
#
loop_
_entity_poly.entity_id
_entity_poly.type
_entity_poly.pdbx_seq_one_letter_code
_entity_poly.pdbx_strand_id
1 'polypeptide(L)'
;MSLLLSAILIGVGLFLAFMIEKLKANDTKMYIALTASIILIVAGGWMLYTTVSAELIKRRLWGIIITLFGAYMVFGFPSSTDYQPEGFGYTGVLIGLVSLIGGIYLLLF
;
A
#
# COMPACT_ATOMS: atom_id res chain seq x y z
N MET A 1 -10.53 -14.37 -4.60
CA MET A 1 -11.04 -13.90 -5.91
C MET A 1 -11.66 -12.51 -5.84
N SER A 2 -12.41 -12.17 -4.78
CA SER A 2 -13.01 -10.84 -4.56
C SER A 2 -12.00 -9.69 -4.46
N LEU A 3 -10.84 -9.91 -3.83
CA LEU A 3 -9.85 -8.85 -3.57
C LEU A 3 -9.17 -8.36 -4.86
N LEU A 4 -8.77 -9.29 -5.74
CA LEU A 4 -8.20 -8.96 -7.05
C LEU A 4 -9.21 -8.20 -7.91
N LEU A 5 -10.47 -8.65 -7.94
CA LEU A 5 -11.53 -7.97 -8.69
C LEU A 5 -11.80 -6.56 -8.15
N SER A 6 -11.80 -6.39 -6.83
CA SER A 6 -11.97 -5.08 -6.19
C SER A 6 -10.83 -4.11 -6.54
N ALA A 7 -9.58 -4.60 -6.52
CA ALA A 7 -8.41 -3.83 -6.92
C ALA A 7 -8.46 -3.44 -8.41
N ILE A 8 -8.89 -4.36 -9.28
CA ILE A 8 -9.09 -4.08 -10.71
C ILE A 8 -10.17 -3.01 -10.90
N LEU A 9 -11.32 -3.12 -10.23
CA LEU A 9 -12.40 -2.13 -10.33
C LEU A 9 -11.94 -0.73 -9.92
N ILE A 10 -11.24 -0.63 -8.78
CA ILE A 10 -10.70 0.65 -8.31
C ILE A 10 -9.64 1.17 -9.29
N GLY A 11 -8.71 0.32 -9.74
CA GLY A 11 -7.66 0.69 -10.68
C GLY A 11 -8.20 1.19 -12.01
N VAL A 12 -9.18 0.49 -12.59
CA VAL A 12 -9.86 0.89 -13.83
C VAL A 12 -10.64 2.19 -13.63
N GLY A 13 -11.32 2.35 -12.49
CA GLY A 13 -12.03 3.58 -12.15
C GLY A 13 -11.08 4.78 -12.06
N LEU A 14 -9.96 4.65 -11.34
CA LEU A 14 -8.93 5.70 -11.24
C LEU A 14 -8.28 6.01 -12.59
N PHE A 15 -7.99 4.97 -13.38
CA PHE A 15 -7.45 5.13 -14.73
C PHE A 15 -8.41 5.90 -15.64
N LEU A 16 -9.71 5.57 -15.61
CA LEU A 16 -10.73 6.30 -16.35
C LEU A 16 -10.80 7.77 -15.90
N ALA A 17 -10.80 8.04 -14.59
CA ALA A 17 -10.76 9.41 -14.07
C ALA A 17 -9.56 10.20 -14.60
N PHE A 18 -8.38 9.58 -14.59
CA PHE A 18 -7.15 10.21 -15.09
C PHE A 18 -7.16 10.44 -16.61
N MET A 19 -7.79 9.55 -17.38
CA MET A 19 -7.87 9.68 -18.83
C MET A 19 -8.88 10.73 -19.30
N ILE A 20 -9.83 11.16 -18.46
CA ILE A 20 -10.87 12.15 -18.82
C ILE A 20 -10.25 13.46 -19.33
N GLU A 21 -9.21 13.98 -18.67
CA GLU A 21 -8.53 15.20 -19.10
C GLU A 21 -7.84 15.06 -20.47
N LYS A 22 -7.38 13.84 -20.80
CA LYS A 22 -6.63 13.57 -22.04
C LYS A 22 -7.54 13.31 -23.24
N LEU A 23 -8.79 12.94 -23.01
CA LEU A 23 -9.69 12.44 -24.06
C LEU A 23 -10.27 13.53 -24.98
N LYS A 24 -10.08 14.83 -24.68
CA LYS A 24 -10.66 15.98 -25.43
C LYS A 24 -12.11 15.71 -25.90
N ALA A 25 -12.88 15.01 -25.06
CA ALA A 25 -14.20 14.52 -25.42
C ALA A 25 -15.24 15.62 -25.18
N ASN A 26 -16.38 15.54 -25.87
CA ASN A 26 -17.53 16.42 -25.60
C ASN A 26 -17.97 16.30 -24.13
N ASP A 27 -18.47 17.38 -23.54
CA ASP A 27 -18.81 17.50 -22.12
C ASP A 27 -19.69 16.35 -21.63
N THR A 28 -20.70 15.95 -22.41
CA THR A 28 -21.58 14.82 -22.08
C THR A 28 -20.79 13.51 -21.89
N LYS A 29 -19.78 13.25 -22.73
CA LYS A 29 -18.95 12.05 -22.63
C LYS A 29 -18.00 12.11 -21.44
N MET A 30 -17.50 13.31 -21.09
CA MET A 30 -16.71 13.51 -19.87
C MET A 30 -17.53 13.21 -18.62
N TYR A 31 -18.76 13.72 -18.53
CA TYR A 31 -19.65 13.43 -17.40
C TYR A 31 -19.99 11.93 -17.27
N ILE A 32 -20.23 11.25 -18.40
CA ILE A 32 -20.47 9.80 -18.40
C ILE A 32 -19.23 9.04 -17.89
N ALA A 33 -18.05 9.39 -18.39
CA ALA A 33 -16.80 8.75 -17.96
C ALA A 33 -16.50 9.01 -16.47
N LEU A 34 -16.76 10.22 -15.99
CA LEU A 34 -16.60 10.58 -14.58
C LEU A 34 -17.56 9.77 -13.70
N THR A 35 -18.82 9.69 -14.10
CA THR A 35 -19.84 8.93 -13.36
C THR A 35 -19.50 7.44 -13.34
N ALA A 36 -19.09 6.87 -14.47
CA ALA A 36 -18.64 5.48 -14.56
C ALA A 36 -17.42 5.22 -13.68
N SER A 37 -16.45 6.14 -13.67
CA SER A 37 -15.27 6.06 -12.80
C SER A 37 -15.66 6.03 -11.31
N ILE A 38 -16.53 6.96 -10.89
CA ILE A 38 -17.01 7.01 -9.50
C ILE A 38 -17.71 5.71 -9.12
N ILE A 39 -18.60 5.19 -9.98
CA ILE A 39 -19.31 3.93 -9.73
C ILE A 39 -18.31 2.76 -9.58
N LEU A 40 -17.31 2.67 -10.44
CA LEU A 40 -16.29 1.62 -10.37
C LEU A 40 -15.47 1.69 -9.08
N ILE A 41 -15.07 2.89 -8.67
CA ILE A 41 -14.31 3.10 -7.42
C ILE A 41 -15.17 2.74 -6.21
N VAL A 42 -16.42 3.20 -6.16
CA VAL A 42 -17.34 2.93 -5.06
C VAL A 42 -17.67 1.43 -4.98
N ALA A 43 -17.96 0.79 -6.12
CA ALA A 43 -18.25 -0.64 -6.17
C ALA A 43 -17.04 -1.47 -5.73
N GLY A 44 -15.85 -1.17 -6.24
CA GLY A 44 -14.62 -1.84 -5.81
C GLY A 44 -14.29 -1.59 -4.33
N GLY A 45 -14.52 -0.38 -3.83
CA GLY A 45 -14.35 -0.04 -2.41
C GLY A 45 -15.33 -0.79 -1.50
N TRP A 46 -16.60 -0.89 -1.89
CA TRP A 46 -17.61 -1.67 -1.18
C TRP A 46 -17.30 -3.17 -1.16
N MET A 47 -16.83 -3.71 -2.29
CA MET A 47 -16.38 -5.10 -2.35
C MET A 47 -15.18 -5.36 -1.45
N LEU A 48 -14.21 -4.44 -1.38
CA LEU A 48 -13.11 -4.52 -0.41
C LEU A 48 -13.61 -4.52 1.03
N TYR A 49 -14.53 -3.61 1.36
CA TYR A 49 -15.09 -3.49 2.71
C TYR A 49 -15.83 -4.76 3.15
N THR A 50 -16.57 -5.39 2.24
CA THR A 50 -17.36 -6.59 2.53
C THR A 50 -16.55 -7.89 2.52
N THR A 51 -15.41 -7.92 1.83
CA THR A 51 -14.62 -9.16 1.69
C THR A 51 -13.36 -9.19 2.55
N VAL A 52 -12.89 -8.04 3.02
CA VAL A 52 -11.70 -7.95 3.85
C VAL A 52 -12.09 -7.37 5.19
N SER A 53 -11.86 -8.13 6.27
CA SER A 53 -12.02 -7.60 7.63
C SER A 53 -11.16 -6.35 7.78
N ALA A 54 -11.73 -5.26 8.32
CA ALA A 54 -11.00 -4.05 8.64
C ALA A 54 -9.76 -4.33 9.53
N GLU A 55 -9.82 -5.40 10.33
CA GLU A 55 -8.70 -5.88 11.13
C GLU A 55 -7.56 -6.41 10.24
N LEU A 56 -7.88 -7.14 9.17
CA LEU A 56 -6.88 -7.66 8.23
C LEU A 56 -6.22 -6.52 7.43
N ILE A 57 -6.99 -5.49 7.04
CA ILE A 57 -6.44 -4.29 6.40
C ILE A 57 -5.48 -3.56 7.35
N LYS A 58 -5.90 -3.30 8.59
CA LYS A 58 -5.06 -2.65 9.61
C LYS A 58 -3.79 -3.46 9.86
N ARG A 59 -3.91 -4.78 9.96
CA ARG A 59 -2.78 -5.68 10.24
C ARG A 59 -1.77 -5.67 9.09
N ARG A 60 -2.23 -5.66 7.84
CA ARG A 60 -1.35 -5.50 6.67
C ARG A 60 -0.70 -4.13 6.59
N LEU A 61 -1.43 -3.06 6.89
CA LEU A 61 -0.87 -1.70 6.98
C LEU A 61 0.28 -1.63 8.00
N TRP A 62 0.06 -2.17 9.19
CA TRP A 62 1.12 -2.30 10.20
C TRP A 62 2.29 -3.17 9.70
N GLY A 63 2.00 -4.28 9.01
CA GLY A 63 3.01 -5.10 8.37
C GLY A 63 3.89 -4.31 7.40
N ILE A 64 3.32 -3.46 6.55
CA ILE A 64 4.07 -2.59 5.63
C ILE A 64 4.96 -1.63 6.43
N ILE A 65 4.41 -0.92 7.41
CA ILE A 65 5.14 0.07 8.21
C ILE A 65 6.33 -0.59 8.92
N ILE A 66 6.09 -1.72 9.57
CA ILE A 66 7.12 -2.47 10.31
C ILE A 66 8.18 -3.03 9.35
N THR A 67 7.79 -3.51 8.17
CA THR A 67 8.74 -4.00 7.15
C THR A 67 9.63 -2.87 6.64
N LEU A 68 9.07 -1.70 6.34
CA LEU A 68 9.83 -0.52 5.91
C LEU A 68 10.78 -0.04 7.01
N PHE A 69 10.32 -0.02 8.26
CA PHE A 69 11.16 0.29 9.41
C PHE A 69 12.31 -0.73 9.55
N GLY A 70 12.01 -2.03 9.48
CA GLY A 70 13.01 -3.09 9.54
C GLY A 70 14.05 -2.96 8.42
N ALA A 71 13.61 -2.69 7.18
CA ALA A 71 14.50 -2.48 6.05
C ALA A 71 15.39 -1.25 6.26
N TYR A 72 14.85 -0.15 6.76
CA TYR A 72 15.64 1.02 7.12
C TYR A 72 16.68 0.70 8.20
N MET A 73 16.30 -0.04 9.25
CA MET A 73 17.22 -0.42 10.32
C MET A 73 18.35 -1.36 9.85
N VAL A 74 18.11 -2.18 8.82
CA VAL A 74 19.14 -3.08 8.25
C VAL A 74 20.06 -2.34 7.27
N PHE A 75 19.51 -1.50 6.39
CA PHE A 75 20.25 -0.93 5.26
C PHE A 75 20.63 0.54 5.42
N GLY A 76 19.90 1.28 6.25
CA GLY A 76 20.02 2.73 6.42
C GLY A 76 20.34 3.19 7.83
N PHE A 77 20.49 2.26 8.79
CA PHE A 77 20.90 2.62 10.15
C PHE A 77 22.38 3.01 10.16
N PRO A 78 22.77 4.11 10.85
CA PRO A 78 24.15 4.57 10.91
C PRO A 78 25.10 3.49 11.40
N SER A 79 26.25 3.36 10.74
CA SER A 79 27.27 2.39 11.13
C SER A 79 28.33 3.04 12.02
N SER A 80 29.33 2.27 12.44
CA SER A 80 30.41 2.76 13.30
C SER A 80 31.23 3.90 12.72
N THR A 81 31.15 4.12 11.41
CA THR A 81 31.77 5.27 10.73
C THR A 81 31.06 6.59 11.02
N ASP A 82 29.83 6.55 11.54
CA ASP A 82 28.88 7.67 11.51
C ASP A 82 28.59 8.23 12.91
N TYR A 83 29.60 8.29 13.79
CA TYR A 83 29.54 8.82 15.17
C TYR A 83 28.97 7.88 16.25
N GLN A 84 28.71 6.60 15.96
CA GLN A 84 28.19 5.65 16.95
C GLN A 84 29.17 4.50 17.26
N PRO A 85 29.19 3.96 18.50
CA PRO A 85 29.97 2.77 18.81
C PRO A 85 29.54 1.57 17.95
N GLU A 86 30.49 0.74 17.50
CA GLU A 86 30.22 -0.45 16.65
C GLU A 86 29.07 -1.33 17.17
N GLY A 87 29.00 -1.54 18.48
CA GLY A 87 27.93 -2.34 19.09
C GLY A 87 26.51 -1.81 18.84
N PHE A 88 26.35 -0.49 18.68
CA PHE A 88 25.05 0.12 18.36
C PHE A 88 24.60 -0.20 16.93
N GLY A 89 25.53 -0.21 15.97
CA GLY A 89 25.25 -0.59 14.59
C GLY A 89 24.73 -2.03 14.49
N TYR A 90 25.41 -2.97 15.14
CA TYR A 90 24.98 -4.37 15.16
C TYR A 90 23.62 -4.58 15.86
N THR A 91 23.38 -3.83 16.93
CA THR A 91 22.08 -3.88 17.64
C THR A 91 20.95 -3.33 16.75
N GLY A 92 21.20 -2.24 16.02
CA GLY A 92 20.25 -1.68 15.08
C GLY A 92 19.89 -2.66 13.96
N VAL A 93 20.89 -3.31 13.37
CA VAL A 93 20.68 -4.35 12.35
C VAL A 93 19.89 -5.55 12.90
N LEU A 94 20.18 -6.00 14.12
CA LEU A 94 19.45 -7.09 14.77
C LEU A 94 17.97 -6.73 14.97
N ILE A 95 17.69 -5.54 15.52
CA ILE A 95 16.32 -5.03 15.68
C ILE A 95 15.63 -4.90 14.32
N GLY A 96 16.36 -4.45 13.30
CA GLY A 96 15.89 -4.36 11.94
C GLY A 96 15.47 -5.71 11.38
N LEU A 97 16.29 -6.75 11.53
CA LEU A 97 15.98 -8.11 11.09
C LEU A 97 14.75 -8.68 11.79
N VAL A 98 14.64 -8.53 13.11
CA VAL A 98 13.46 -8.98 13.87
C VAL A 98 12.20 -8.26 13.41
N SER A 99 12.29 -6.94 13.22
CA SER A 99 11.19 -6.12 12.71
C SER A 99 10.80 -6.55 11.29
N LEU A 100 11.77 -6.81 10.41
CA LEU A 100 11.54 -7.22 9.04
C LEU A 100 10.85 -8.58 8.96
N ILE A 101 11.27 -9.56 9.78
CA ILE A 101 10.59 -10.85 9.92
C ILE A 101 9.16 -10.67 10.42
N GLY A 102 8.95 -9.88 11.48
CA GLY A 102 7.64 -9.61 12.03
C GLY A 102 6.71 -8.89 11.05
N GLY A 103 7.23 -7.91 10.31
CA GLY A 103 6.50 -7.17 9.28
C GLY A 103 6.07 -8.07 8.13
N ILE A 104 6.98 -8.90 7.59
CA ILE A 104 6.66 -9.89 6.55
C ILE A 104 5.63 -10.90 7.08
N TYR A 105 5.78 -11.35 8.32
CA TYR A 105 4.81 -12.25 8.93
C TYR A 105 3.42 -11.62 8.98
N LEU A 106 3.27 -10.34 9.34
CA LEU A 106 1.97 -9.65 9.35
C LEU A 106 1.39 -9.37 7.94
N LEU A 107 2.23 -9.41 6.89
CA LEU A 107 1.78 -9.29 5.51
C LEU A 107 1.22 -10.60 4.95
N LEU A 108 1.85 -11.72 5.31
CA LEU A 108 1.46 -13.07 4.89
C LEU A 108 0.36 -13.67 5.78
N PHE A 109 0.61 -13.58 7.08
CA PHE A 109 -0.23 -13.82 8.27
C PHE A 109 -1.52 -13.06 8.23
#